data_AF-A0A920VYV7-F1
#
_entry.id   AF-A0A920VYV7-F1
#
_cell.length_a   1.000
_cell.length_b   1.000
_cell.length_c   1.000
_cell.angle_alpha   90.00
_cell.angle_beta   90.00
_cell.angle_gamma   90.00
#
_symmetry.space_group_name_H-M   'P 1'
#
loop_
_entity.id
_entity.type
_entity.pdbx_description
1 polymer ?
#
loop_
_entity_poly.entity_id
_entity_poly.type
_entity_poly.pdbx_seq_one_letter_code
_entity_poly.pdbx_strand_id
1 'polypeptide(L)' 'MQIDFQSLLVESKAPAYAFDEVDKIITYLEENSLSGDQIVIMSNGGFEGIHDKLLQTLQTDPSTLN' A
#
# COMPACT_ATOMS: atom_id res chain seq x y z
N MET A 1 -3.43 25.83 7.17
CA MET A 1 -2.52 24.96 7.94
C MET A 1 -2.07 23.86 7.00
N GLN A 2 -0.77 23.71 6.79
CA GLN A 2 -0.22 22.59 6.02
C GLN A 2 0.13 21.49 7.03
N ILE A 3 -0.29 20.26 6.75
CA ILE A 3 0.09 19.11 7.56
C ILE A 3 1.54 18.75 7.20
N ASP A 4 2.41 18.65 8.21
CA ASP A 4 3.79 18.17 8.04
C ASP A 4 3.80 16.64 8.20
N PHE A 5 3.73 15.93 7.07
CA PHE A 5 3.75 14.47 7.08
C PHE A 5 5.09 13.90 7.55
N GLN A 6 6.21 14.62 7.37
CA GLN A 6 7.51 14.10 7.72
C GLN A 6 7.66 13.96 9.23
N SER A 7 7.21 14.96 10.00
CA SER A 7 7.16 14.88 11.46
C SER A 7 6.30 13.71 11.94
N LEU A 8 5.14 13.49 11.32
CA LEU A 8 4.24 12.39 11.69
C LEU A 8 4.88 11.02 11.45
N LEU A 9 5.64 10.85 10.36
CA LEU A 9 6.35 9.60 10.08
C LEU A 9 7.44 9.32 11.12
N VAL A 10 8.23 10.34 11.50
CA VAL A 10 9.31 10.21 12.49
C VAL A 10 8.78 9.86 13.88
N GLU A 11 7.60 10.37 14.25
CA GLU A 11 6.96 10.10 15.54
C GLU A 11 6.23 8.75 15.60
N SER A 12 6.09 8.05 14.47
CA SER A 12 5.41 6.76 14.42
C SER A 12 6.17 5.70 15.22
N LYS A 13 5.44 4.97 16.08
CA LYS A 13 5.98 3.83 16.86
C LYS A 13 6.17 2.57 16.02
N ALA A 14 5.57 2.51 14.83
CA ALA A 14 5.67 1.42 13.87
C ALA A 14 6.24 1.96 12.54
N PRO A 15 6.80 1.10 11.66
CA PRO A 15 7.20 1.53 10.33
C PRO A 15 6.06 2.26 9.62
N ALA A 16 6.36 3.44 9.10
CA ALA A 16 5.40 4.29 8.43
C ALA A 16 6.05 4.93 7.20
N TYR A 17 5.26 5.07 6.14
CA TYR A 17 5.69 5.60 4.87
C TYR A 17 4.59 6.51 4.32
N ALA A 18 4.98 7.58 3.64
CA ALA A 18 4.07 8.44 2.89
C ALA A 18 4.45 8.40 1.41
N PHE A 19 3.44 8.37 0.56
CA PHE A 19 3.59 8.33 -0.88
C PHE A 19 2.66 9.36 -1.50
N ASP A 20 3.15 10.09 -2.50
CA ASP A 20 2.37 11.13 -3.18
C ASP A 20 1.48 10.57 -4.32
N GLU A 21 1.63 9.28 -4.65
CA GLU A 21 0.96 8.62 -5.76
C GLU A 21 0.50 7.21 -5.36
N VAL A 22 -0.69 6.82 -5.83
CA VAL A 22 -1.28 5.50 -5.53
C VAL A 22 -0.41 4.36 -6.08
N ASP A 23 0.16 4.53 -7.26
CA ASP A 23 0.98 3.48 -7.88
C ASP A 23 2.26 3.19 -7.06
N LYS A 24 2.82 4.18 -6.34
CA LYS A 24 3.94 3.97 -5.42
C LYS A 24 3.56 3.14 -4.18
N ILE A 25 2.33 3.30 -3.69
CA ILE A 25 1.79 2.45 -2.61
C ILE A 25 1.68 1.00 -3.10
N ILE A 26 1.18 0.80 -4.32
CA ILE A 26 1.01 -0.52 -4.93
C ILE A 26 2.36 -1.21 -5.10
N THR A 27 3.35 -0.53 -5.70
CA THR A 27 4.71 -1.08 -5.84
C THR A 27 5.31 -1.45 -4.48
N TYR A 28 5.16 -0.59 -3.48
CA TYR A 28 5.64 -0.90 -2.13
C TYR A 28 4.99 -2.17 -1.56
N LEU A 29 3.67 -2.32 -1.71
CA LEU A 29 2.96 -3.50 -1.23
C LEU A 29 3.31 -4.76 -2.01
N GLU A 30 3.50 -4.67 -3.33
CA GLU A 30 3.94 -5.78 -4.18
C GLU A 30 5.32 -6.32 -3.73
N GLU A 31 6.26 -5.43 -3.44
CA GLU A 31 7.62 -5.80 -3.05
C GLU A 31 7.74 -6.31 -1.61
N ASN A 32 6.86 -5.88 -0.71
CA ASN A 32 7.03 -6.07 0.73
C ASN A 32 5.98 -6.97 1.38
N SER A 33 4.86 -7.28 0.71
CA SER A 33 3.83 -8.16 1.27
C SER A 33 4.19 -9.63 1.08
N LEU A 34 3.88 -10.45 2.07
CA LEU A 34 4.07 -11.90 2.04
C LEU A 34 2.74 -12.64 2.14
N SER A 35 2.74 -13.91 1.73
CA SER A 35 1.58 -14.78 1.92
C SER A 35 1.22 -14.88 3.40
N GLY A 36 -0.05 -14.61 3.71
CA GLY A 36 -0.57 -14.56 5.08
C GLY A 36 -0.77 -13.14 5.62
N ASP A 37 -0.12 -12.13 5.03
CA ASP A 37 -0.31 -10.73 5.43
C ASP A 37 -1.75 -10.27 5.21
N GLN A 38 -2.22 -9.37 6.08
CA GLN A 38 -3.55 -8.79 6.01
C GLN A 38 -3.43 -7.30 5.75
N ILE A 39 -3.93 -6.85 4.59
CA ILE A 39 -3.88 -5.44 4.17
C ILE A 39 -5.25 -4.81 4.41
N VAL A 40 -5.31 -3.76 5.24
CA VAL A 40 -6.53 -2.99 5.49
C VAL A 40 -6.43 -1.64 4.79
N ILE A 41 -7.32 -1.41 3.83
CA ILE A 41 -7.41 -0.15 3.10
C ILE A 41 -8.53 0.69 3.73
N MET A 42 -8.18 1.85 4.27
CA MET A 42 -9.14 2.80 4.85
C MET A 42 -9.20 4.06 3.98
N SER A 43 -10.27 4.20 3.21
CA SER A 43 -10.55 5.41 2.43
C SER A 43 -12.03 5.72 2.48
N ASN A 44 -12.35 7.02 2.48
CA ASN A 44 -13.72 7.52 2.39
C ASN A 44 -14.14 7.86 0.95
N GLY A 45 -13.30 7.54 -0.05
CA GLY A 45 -13.54 7.78 -1.46
C GLY A 45 -12.97 6.69 -2.36
N GLY A 46 -12.88 6.94 -3.67
CA GLY A 46 -12.46 5.93 -4.64
C GLY A 46 -10.99 5.51 -4.58
N PHE A 47 -10.12 6.34 -3.97
CA PHE A 47 -8.67 6.07 -3.84
C PHE A 47 -8.02 5.59 -5.14
N GLU A 48 -8.41 6.19 -6.27
CA GLU A 48 -7.98 5.81 -7.63
C GLU A 48 -8.14 4.32 -7.98
N GLY A 49 -9.12 3.63 -7.37
CA GLY A 49 -9.37 2.21 -7.61
C GLY A 49 -8.32 1.29 -7.02
N ILE A 50 -7.61 1.70 -5.96
CA ILE A 50 -6.51 0.93 -5.35
C ILE A 50 -6.89 -0.51 -4.99
N HIS A 51 -8.14 -0.77 -4.63
CA HIS A 51 -8.64 -2.11 -4.30
C HIS A 51 -8.46 -3.08 -5.49
N ASP A 52 -8.96 -2.70 -6.67
CA ASP A 52 -8.87 -3.53 -7.87
C ASP A 52 -7.42 -3.65 -8.35
N LYS A 53 -6.66 -2.54 -8.30
CA LYS A 53 -5.24 -2.54 -8.66
C LYS A 53 -4.44 -3.50 -7.78
N LEU A 54 -4.63 -3.47 -6.46
CA LEU A 54 -3.93 -4.37 -5.53
C LEU A 54 -4.32 -5.83 -5.72
N LEU A 55 -5.60 -6.12 -5.98
CA LEU A 55 -6.02 -7.49 -6.29
C LEU A 55 -5.33 -7.97 -7.57
N GLN A 56 -5.28 -7.15 -8.63
CA GLN A 56 -4.60 -7.52 -9.87
C GLN A 56 -3.09 -7.75 -9.67
N THR A 57 -2.43 -6.89 -8.89
CA THR A 57 -0.99 -6.97 -8.64
C THR A 57 -0.62 -8.12 -7.69
N LEU A 58 -1.36 -8.36 -6.62
CA LEU A 58 -0.99 -9.34 -5.59
C LEU A 58 -1.55 -10.75 -5.87
N GLN A 59 -2.50 -10.91 -6.79
CA GLN A 59 -3.02 -12.22 -7.19
C GLN A 59 -2.09 -13.01 -8.11
N THR A 60 -0.95 -12.45 -8.54
CA THR A 60 0.06 -13.21 -9.28
C THR A 60 0.75 -14.19 -8.34
N ASP A 61 0.20 -15.39 -8.24
CA ASP A 61 0.85 -16.53 -7.61
C ASP A 61 1.93 -17.07 -8.58
N PRO A 62 3.24 -17.00 -8.24
CA PRO A 62 4.30 -17.54 -9.08
C PRO A 62 4.15 -19.05 -9.35
N SER A 63 3.37 -19.77 -8.53
CA SER A 63 3.10 -21.20 -8.71
C SER A 63 2.13 -21.52 -9.85
N THR A 64 1.44 -20.52 -10.41
CA THR A 64 0.51 -20.67 -11.55
C THR A 64 1.16 -20.51 -12.93
N LEU A 65 2.47 -20.21 -12.98
CA LEU A 65 3.27 -20.09 -14.21
C LEU A 65 3.87 -21.42 -14.71
N ASN A 66 3.36 -22.57 -14.23
CA ASN A 66 3.82 -23.91 -14.64
C ASN A 66 2.85 -24.60 -15.60
#